data_AF-A0A8J8JV61-F1
#
_entry.id   AF-A0A8J8JV61-F1
#
_cell.length_a   1.000
_cell.length_b   1.000
_cell.length_c   1.000
_cell.angle_alpha   90.00
_cell.angle_beta   90.00
_cell.angle_gamma   90.00
#
_symmetry.space_group_name_H-M   'P 1'
#
loop_
_entity.id
_entity.type
_entity.pdbx_description
1 polymer ?
#
loop_
_entity_poly.entity_id
_entity_poly.type
_entity_poly.pdbx_seq_one_letter_code
_entity_poly.pdbx_strand_id
1 'polypeptide(L)'
;MNTMLYKNSLVILFMCCANIVTAQTKLVYNPFIDVQHYTFNLQVNDANDSLYGEAAITVVFTQATNAVEFDLINANAKGKGMQVQAVAENEIAAQYTHQNDKLSIQLNHPAAAGEQRTYTIQYRGIPADGLYFSKNQFGKRTIFGDNYANRARNWLPCVDHLSDKASVDFIVTAPEHYQVISNGIQIEKTSLSNHLALTHWQETVNLPTKVMVIGLADFAVGFAGMVDCIPVQSWVFPQHKEAGFYDYAQATEILPFFIQNVGPYAFKKLANVEAITIFGGMENASAIFYSEKSITGKRGYSEELIAHEIAHQWFGDAATEADWPHVWLSEGFATEMANLYMEHKYGADSLAKRMQTDRDEVIDFSKDRFTPIVDTSEKKDFLELLNANSYQKGGWVLHMLRRKLGDALFWKGIQQYYATYNGKNASTDDLRKVMEAASGMDLKEFFTQWLYTPGQPVLDIAWHYDAAKSQVKITITQQQQNLFNFPIELAIKTATDTHRVKISAINKKVTDILVTVDAKPLNFIVDPNTNLLYEGKVREQK
;
A
#
# COMPACT_ATOMS: atom_id res chain seq x y z
N MET A 1 -55.29 22.51 -59.05
CA MET A 1 -55.35 21.32 -58.17
C MET A 1 -54.47 21.62 -56.95
N ASN A 2 -55.02 21.43 -55.76
CA ASN A 2 -54.44 21.59 -54.42
C ASN A 2 -54.26 23.01 -53.86
N THR A 3 -55.21 23.38 -53.00
CA THR A 3 -55.15 24.52 -52.09
C THR A 3 -54.72 24.04 -50.69
N MET A 4 -53.71 24.76 -50.19
CA MET A 4 -53.06 24.83 -48.88
C MET A 4 -53.78 24.28 -47.63
N LEU A 5 -52.98 23.63 -46.78
CA LEU A 5 -53.14 23.54 -45.33
C LEU A 5 -51.86 24.11 -44.68
N TYR A 6 -51.99 25.23 -43.97
CA TYR A 6 -50.94 25.76 -43.07
C TYR A 6 -51.04 25.03 -41.72
N LYS A 7 -49.93 24.42 -41.27
CA LYS A 7 -49.74 23.95 -39.89
C LYS A 7 -48.54 24.67 -39.28
N ASN A 8 -48.77 25.31 -38.13
CA ASN A 8 -47.76 25.93 -37.28
C ASN A 8 -46.78 24.88 -36.75
N SER A 9 -45.48 25.11 -36.91
CA SER A 9 -44.42 24.34 -36.25
C SER A 9 -43.82 25.16 -35.11
N LEU A 10 -43.95 24.63 -33.89
CA LEU A 10 -43.31 25.11 -32.68
C LEU A 10 -41.86 24.61 -32.67
N VAL A 11 -40.89 25.52 -32.60
CA VAL A 11 -39.45 25.21 -32.51
C VAL A 11 -39.12 24.88 -31.04
N ILE A 12 -38.69 23.65 -30.77
CA ILE A 12 -38.13 23.24 -29.47
C ILE A 12 -36.62 23.32 -29.57
N LEU A 13 -36.03 24.27 -28.85
CA LEU A 13 -34.58 24.47 -28.73
C LEU A 13 -34.03 23.45 -27.72
N PHE A 14 -33.26 22.46 -28.18
CA PHE A 14 -32.54 21.53 -27.31
C PHE A 14 -31.28 22.23 -26.77
N MET A 15 -31.29 22.61 -25.48
CA MET A 15 -30.07 22.96 -24.75
C MET A 15 -29.33 21.68 -24.39
N CYS A 16 -28.23 21.39 -25.10
CA CYS A 16 -27.23 20.43 -24.63
C CYS A 16 -26.47 21.02 -23.43
N CYS A 17 -26.82 20.59 -22.22
CA CYS A 17 -25.98 20.79 -21.05
C CYS A 17 -24.76 19.86 -21.19
N ALA A 18 -23.62 20.42 -21.61
CA ALA A 18 -22.34 19.75 -21.51
C ALA A 18 -21.96 19.68 -20.02
N ASN A 19 -22.02 18.48 -19.44
CA ASN A 19 -21.41 18.23 -18.13
C ASN A 19 -19.90 18.32 -18.30
N ILE A 20 -19.31 19.45 -17.90
CA ILE A 20 -17.87 19.57 -17.73
C ILE A 20 -17.53 18.78 -16.46
N VAL A 21 -17.12 17.53 -16.64
CA VAL A 21 -16.42 16.77 -15.60
C VAL A 21 -15.09 17.50 -15.40
N THR A 22 -14.96 18.23 -14.30
CA THR A 22 -13.66 18.77 -13.88
C THR A 22 -12.78 17.57 -13.54
N ALA A 23 -11.85 17.23 -14.43
CA ALA A 23 -10.76 16.33 -14.11
C ALA A 23 -10.02 16.93 -12.92
N GLN A 24 -10.04 16.23 -11.79
CA GLN A 24 -9.18 16.52 -10.65
C GLN A 24 -7.75 16.47 -11.20
N THR A 25 -7.06 17.60 -11.22
CA THR A 25 -5.69 17.71 -11.71
C THR A 25 -4.82 16.76 -10.90
N LYS A 26 -4.40 15.66 -11.54
CA LYS A 26 -3.39 14.74 -11.05
C LYS A 26 -2.15 15.58 -10.73
N LEU A 27 -1.76 15.67 -9.46
CA LEU A 27 -0.47 16.25 -9.08
C LEU A 27 0.60 15.27 -9.57
N VAL A 28 1.14 15.53 -10.76
CA VAL A 28 2.27 14.78 -11.29
C VAL A 28 3.53 15.38 -10.69
N TYR A 29 4.29 14.57 -9.95
CA TYR A 29 5.52 15.01 -9.27
C TYR A 29 6.52 15.63 -10.27
N ASN A 30 6.69 15.00 -11.44
CA ASN A 30 7.40 15.56 -12.57
C ASN A 30 6.47 15.66 -13.80
N PRO A 31 5.91 16.84 -14.10
CA PRO A 31 4.90 16.96 -15.15
C PRO A 31 5.50 17.02 -16.57
N PHE A 32 6.82 16.89 -16.73
CA PHE A 32 7.51 17.03 -18.03
C PHE A 32 7.89 15.71 -18.67
N ILE A 33 8.04 14.64 -17.87
CA ILE A 33 8.44 13.31 -18.34
C ILE A 33 7.58 12.23 -17.70
N ASP A 34 7.51 11.08 -18.35
CA ASP A 34 6.97 9.82 -17.85
C ASP A 34 8.03 8.73 -18.11
N VAL A 35 8.58 8.13 -17.05
CA VAL A 35 9.64 7.13 -17.22
C VAL A 35 9.03 5.81 -17.67
N GLN A 36 9.53 5.27 -18.77
CA GLN A 36 9.05 4.02 -19.35
C GLN A 36 9.84 2.80 -18.85
N HIS A 37 11.15 2.99 -18.68
CA HIS A 37 12.07 1.90 -18.35
C HIS A 37 13.34 2.38 -17.66
N TYR A 38 13.79 1.62 -16.66
CA TYR A 38 15.10 1.73 -16.05
C TYR A 38 15.95 0.49 -16.34
N THR A 39 17.20 0.67 -16.74
CA THR A 39 18.22 -0.37 -16.67
C THR A 39 19.31 0.10 -15.73
N PHE A 40 19.55 -0.64 -14.65
CA PHE A 40 20.60 -0.34 -13.68
C PHE A 40 21.69 -1.40 -13.76
N ASN A 41 22.83 -1.06 -14.35
CA ASN A 41 24.05 -1.87 -14.30
C ASN A 41 24.86 -1.46 -13.07
N LEU A 42 24.95 -2.36 -12.11
CA LEU A 42 25.45 -2.09 -10.77
C LEU A 42 26.62 -3.00 -10.44
N GLN A 43 27.66 -2.44 -9.85
CA GLN A 43 28.81 -3.19 -9.37
C GLN A 43 29.06 -2.92 -7.90
N VAL A 44 29.14 -4.00 -7.11
CA VAL A 44 29.41 -4.00 -5.67
C VAL A 44 30.61 -4.86 -5.33
N ASN A 45 31.13 -4.74 -4.10
CA ASN A 45 32.33 -5.44 -3.64
C ASN A 45 32.34 -5.71 -2.12
N ASP A 46 33.29 -6.52 -1.67
CA ASP A 46 33.48 -6.84 -0.24
C ASP A 46 34.39 -5.87 0.52
N ALA A 47 35.24 -5.15 -0.18
CA ALA A 47 36.29 -4.35 0.43
C ALA A 47 35.74 -3.07 1.09
N ASN A 48 34.66 -2.53 0.55
CA ASN A 48 34.02 -1.31 1.05
C ASN A 48 32.55 -1.22 0.60
N ASP A 49 31.84 -0.20 1.10
CA ASP A 49 30.42 0.03 0.85
C ASP A 49 30.16 0.85 -0.44
N SER A 50 31.13 0.91 -1.36
CA SER A 50 30.96 1.66 -2.59
C SER A 50 30.19 0.88 -3.65
N LEU A 51 29.37 1.63 -4.37
CA LEU A 51 28.61 1.23 -5.55
C LEU A 51 29.18 1.98 -6.76
N TYR A 52 29.39 1.26 -7.86
CA TYR A 52 29.47 1.84 -9.19
C TYR A 52 28.17 1.52 -9.93
N GLY A 53 27.63 2.50 -10.65
CA GLY A 53 26.39 2.36 -11.40
C GLY A 53 26.48 3.01 -12.78
N GLU A 54 25.90 2.33 -13.75
CA GLU A 54 25.50 2.90 -15.02
C GLU A 54 23.99 2.70 -15.17
N ALA A 55 23.25 3.81 -15.15
CA ALA A 55 21.80 3.81 -15.32
C ALA A 55 21.43 4.23 -16.73
N ALA A 56 20.62 3.44 -17.44
CA ALA A 56 19.94 3.86 -18.65
C ALA A 56 18.46 4.12 -18.33
N ILE A 57 18.00 5.35 -18.53
CA ILE A 57 16.63 5.78 -18.20
C ILE A 57 15.93 6.20 -19.47
N THR A 58 14.90 5.45 -19.87
CA THR A 58 14.09 5.77 -21.05
C THR A 58 12.84 6.52 -20.61
N VAL A 59 12.65 7.72 -21.16
CA VAL A 59 11.55 8.62 -20.79
C VAL A 59 10.76 9.03 -22.02
N VAL A 60 9.48 9.30 -21.84
CA VAL A 60 8.63 10.02 -22.80
C VAL A 60 8.38 11.41 -22.26
N PHE A 61 8.63 12.44 -23.07
CA PHE A 61 8.32 13.82 -22.70
C PHE A 61 6.82 14.06 -22.78
N THR A 62 6.20 14.51 -21.70
CA THR A 62 4.76 14.82 -21.66
C THR A 62 4.47 16.28 -22.04
N GLN A 63 5.50 17.13 -21.98
CA GLN A 63 5.47 18.54 -22.37
C GLN A 63 6.77 18.94 -23.07
N ALA A 64 6.73 20.02 -23.86
CA ALA A 64 7.94 20.56 -24.46
C ALA A 64 8.86 21.15 -23.39
N THR A 65 10.15 20.82 -23.45
CA THR A 65 11.16 21.28 -22.48
C THR A 65 12.56 21.30 -23.10
N ASN A 66 13.48 21.99 -22.44
CA ASN A 66 14.90 22.06 -22.79
C ASN A 66 15.80 21.31 -21.80
N ALA A 67 15.23 20.73 -20.74
CA ALA A 67 15.97 20.00 -19.71
C ALA A 67 15.15 18.82 -19.18
N VAL A 68 15.85 17.84 -18.61
CA VAL A 68 15.29 16.73 -17.84
C VAL A 68 15.97 16.64 -16.49
N GLU A 69 15.24 16.21 -15.45
CA GLU A 69 15.76 16.13 -14.09
C GLU A 69 15.48 14.76 -13.47
N PHE A 70 16.47 14.25 -12.73
CA PHE A 70 16.38 13.04 -11.92
C PHE A 70 16.79 13.33 -10.47
N ASP A 71 16.11 12.71 -9.51
CA ASP A 71 16.53 12.65 -8.11
C ASP A 71 17.79 11.80 -7.99
N LEU A 72 18.83 12.36 -7.36
CA LEU A 72 20.04 11.64 -7.00
C LEU A 72 20.76 12.40 -5.89
N ILE A 73 20.91 11.80 -4.71
CA ILE A 73 21.58 12.46 -3.57
C ILE A 73 23.06 12.72 -3.89
N ASN A 74 23.50 13.95 -3.66
CA ASN A 74 24.88 14.36 -3.86
C ASN A 74 25.82 13.71 -2.84
N ALA A 75 27.03 13.37 -3.27
CA ALA A 75 28.12 13.06 -2.36
C ALA A 75 28.38 14.23 -1.40
N ASN A 76 28.29 13.98 -0.10
CA ASN A 76 28.46 14.96 0.96
C ASN A 76 29.86 14.87 1.61
N ALA A 77 30.16 15.80 2.51
CA ALA A 77 31.45 15.87 3.21
C ALA A 77 31.80 14.64 4.08
N LYS A 78 30.82 13.77 4.37
CA LYS A 78 31.03 12.51 5.10
C LYS A 78 31.33 11.33 4.16
N GLY A 79 31.47 11.57 2.85
CA GLY A 79 31.74 10.55 1.85
C GLY A 79 30.54 9.68 1.46
N LYS A 80 29.33 10.10 1.83
CA LYS A 80 28.06 9.42 1.49
C LYS A 80 27.30 10.19 0.41
N GLY A 81 26.54 9.49 -0.43
CA GLY A 81 25.87 10.01 -1.62
C GLY A 81 26.61 9.65 -2.90
N MET A 82 26.05 10.07 -4.03
CA MET A 82 26.53 9.69 -5.36
C MET A 82 27.23 10.85 -6.07
N GLN A 83 28.23 10.51 -6.89
CA GLN A 83 28.93 11.42 -7.78
C GLN A 83 28.72 10.97 -9.23
N VAL A 84 28.09 11.84 -10.03
CA VAL A 84 27.91 11.61 -11.48
C VAL A 84 29.23 11.88 -12.21
N GLN A 85 29.67 10.92 -13.00
CA GLN A 85 30.93 10.94 -13.74
C GLN A 85 30.75 11.30 -15.21
N ALA A 86 29.66 10.85 -15.83
CA ALA A 86 29.33 11.12 -17.21
C ALA A 86 27.82 10.98 -17.44
N VAL A 87 27.30 11.74 -18.41
CA VAL A 87 25.91 11.64 -18.88
C VAL A 87 25.91 11.67 -20.40
N ALA A 88 25.10 10.80 -21.00
CA ALA A 88 24.82 10.80 -22.43
C ALA A 88 23.31 10.80 -22.68
N GLU A 89 22.88 11.54 -23.70
CA GLU A 89 21.52 11.55 -24.27
C GLU A 89 21.58 10.81 -25.62
N ASN A 90 20.89 9.68 -25.73
CA ASN A 90 20.92 8.82 -26.92
C ASN A 90 22.35 8.56 -27.41
N GLU A 91 23.22 8.12 -26.50
CA GLU A 91 24.66 7.82 -26.74
C GLU A 91 25.56 9.04 -27.02
N ILE A 92 25.02 10.25 -27.10
CA ILE A 92 25.78 11.48 -27.30
C ILE A 92 25.99 12.16 -25.94
N ALA A 93 27.24 12.51 -25.61
CA ALA A 93 27.56 13.21 -24.37
C ALA A 93 26.69 14.45 -24.15
N ALA A 94 26.10 14.58 -22.97
CA ALA A 94 25.19 15.67 -22.61
C ALA A 94 25.78 16.54 -21.50
N GLN A 95 25.44 17.83 -21.52
CA GLN A 95 25.81 18.75 -20.44
C GLN A 95 24.87 18.53 -19.26
N TYR A 96 25.42 18.47 -18.05
CA TYR A 96 24.64 18.22 -16.84
C TYR A 96 25.17 19.02 -15.64
N THR A 97 24.31 19.18 -14.64
CA THR A 97 24.67 19.67 -13.31
C THR A 97 24.09 18.72 -12.27
N HIS A 98 24.89 18.35 -11.27
CA HIS A 98 24.44 17.54 -10.13
C HIS A 98 24.64 18.34 -8.85
N GLN A 99 23.56 18.95 -8.35
CA GLN A 99 23.60 19.79 -7.15
C GLN A 99 22.23 19.78 -6.46
N ASN A 100 22.20 20.07 -5.16
CA ASN A 100 20.97 20.11 -4.36
C ASN A 100 20.14 18.82 -4.50
N ASP A 101 20.82 17.67 -4.55
CA ASP A 101 20.24 16.33 -4.65
C ASP A 101 19.42 16.08 -5.94
N LYS A 102 19.71 16.87 -6.99
CA LYS A 102 19.09 16.77 -8.31
C LYS A 102 20.16 16.72 -9.41
N LEU A 103 20.00 15.79 -10.33
CA LEU A 103 20.74 15.72 -11.59
C LEU A 103 19.89 16.37 -12.69
N SER A 104 20.31 17.54 -13.17
CA SER A 104 19.67 18.26 -14.27
C SER A 104 20.52 18.10 -15.54
N ILE A 105 19.90 17.63 -16.62
CA ILE A 105 20.55 17.37 -17.91
C ILE A 105 19.98 18.36 -18.92
N GLN A 106 20.86 19.18 -19.49
CA GLN A 106 20.51 20.10 -20.57
C GLN A 106 20.36 19.28 -21.85
N LEU A 107 19.20 19.37 -22.49
CA LEU A 107 18.94 18.64 -23.72
C LEU A 107 19.79 19.19 -24.87
N ASN A 108 20.34 18.30 -25.69
CA ASN A 108 21.10 18.66 -26.89
C ASN A 108 20.26 19.47 -27.87
N HIS A 109 18.97 19.13 -27.96
CA HIS A 109 17.92 19.91 -28.64
C HIS A 109 16.63 19.88 -27.80
N PRO A 110 15.78 20.92 -27.87
CA PRO A 110 14.47 20.90 -27.20
C PRO A 110 13.70 19.62 -27.51
N ALA A 111 13.03 19.03 -26.51
CA ALA A 111 12.14 17.89 -26.72
C ALA A 111 10.71 18.36 -26.95
N ALA A 112 9.99 17.67 -27.84
CA ALA A 112 8.55 17.85 -28.03
C ALA A 112 7.75 16.87 -27.16
N ALA A 113 6.49 17.19 -26.86
CA ALA A 113 5.60 16.25 -26.21
C ALA A 113 5.40 14.98 -27.08
N GLY A 114 5.46 13.81 -26.46
CA GLY A 114 5.43 12.49 -27.08
C GLY A 114 6.79 11.97 -27.55
N GLU A 115 7.85 12.77 -27.48
CA GLU A 115 9.19 12.34 -27.87
C GLU A 115 9.79 11.40 -26.80
N GLN A 116 10.44 10.32 -27.25
CA GLN A 116 11.14 9.38 -26.37
C GLN A 116 12.65 9.58 -26.45
N ARG A 117 13.33 9.60 -25.31
CA ARG A 117 14.80 9.65 -25.24
C ARG A 117 15.33 8.74 -24.13
N THR A 118 16.58 8.30 -24.28
CA THR A 118 17.27 7.50 -23.26
C THR A 118 18.49 8.25 -22.74
N TYR A 119 18.60 8.33 -21.42
CA TYR A 119 19.73 8.95 -20.72
C TYR A 119 20.58 7.88 -20.07
N THR A 120 21.87 7.84 -20.41
CA THR A 120 22.87 6.98 -19.76
C THR A 120 23.66 7.80 -18.75
N ILE A 121 23.67 7.39 -17.49
CA ILE A 121 24.27 8.10 -16.38
C ILE A 121 25.27 7.18 -15.70
N GLN A 122 26.55 7.52 -15.76
CA GLN A 122 27.62 6.83 -15.03
C GLN A 122 27.88 7.54 -13.72
N TYR A 123 27.86 6.81 -12.62
CA TYR A 123 28.00 7.37 -11.29
C TYR A 123 28.66 6.38 -10.32
N ARG A 124 29.16 6.92 -9.21
CA ARG A 124 29.72 6.10 -8.13
C ARG A 124 29.59 6.79 -6.79
N GLY A 125 29.64 6.03 -5.72
CA GLY A 125 29.62 6.58 -4.37
C GLY A 125 29.34 5.53 -3.32
N ILE A 126 29.05 5.98 -2.10
CA ILE A 126 28.54 5.13 -1.03
C ILE A 126 27.10 5.57 -0.80
N PRO A 127 26.07 4.71 -0.94
CA PRO A 127 24.70 5.10 -0.70
C PRO A 127 24.53 5.88 0.61
N ALA A 128 23.86 7.02 0.53
CA ALA A 128 23.58 7.81 1.73
C ALA A 128 22.60 7.07 2.66
N ASP A 129 21.63 6.41 2.03
CA ASP A 129 20.55 5.61 2.60
C ASP A 129 20.01 4.64 1.52
N GLY A 130 18.96 3.88 1.81
CA GLY A 130 18.18 3.12 0.83
C GLY A 130 18.84 1.85 0.26
N LEU A 131 20.15 1.74 0.30
CA LEU A 131 20.89 0.49 0.03
C LEU A 131 21.92 0.29 1.15
N TYR A 132 21.69 -0.74 1.96
CA TYR A 132 22.47 -0.98 3.17
C TYR A 132 23.51 -2.07 2.97
N PHE A 133 24.79 -1.70 3.10
CA PHE A 133 25.90 -2.63 3.27
C PHE A 133 26.09 -2.87 4.77
N SER A 134 25.73 -4.04 5.27
CA SER A 134 25.82 -4.35 6.69
C SER A 134 26.13 -5.82 6.94
N LYS A 135 26.20 -6.21 8.20
CA LYS A 135 26.25 -7.62 8.61
C LYS A 135 24.87 -8.08 9.04
N ASN A 136 24.48 -9.29 8.66
CA ASN A 136 23.34 -9.96 9.28
C ASN A 136 23.66 -10.39 10.72
N GLN A 137 22.67 -10.96 11.42
CA GLN A 137 22.81 -11.45 12.80
C GLN A 137 23.89 -12.53 12.99
N PHE A 138 24.34 -13.17 11.90
CA PHE A 138 25.43 -14.14 11.91
C PHE A 138 26.81 -13.54 11.59
N GLY A 139 26.90 -12.21 11.51
CA GLY A 139 28.14 -11.47 11.25
C GLY A 139 28.61 -11.54 9.80
N LYS A 140 27.79 -12.01 8.86
CA LYS A 140 28.10 -12.11 7.43
C LYS A 140 27.71 -10.84 6.70
N ARG A 141 28.57 -10.34 5.81
CA ARG A 141 28.31 -9.14 5.01
C ARG A 141 27.17 -9.42 4.03
N THR A 142 26.21 -8.50 3.95
CA THR A 142 25.03 -8.55 3.11
C THR A 142 24.72 -7.16 2.57
N ILE A 143 23.96 -7.09 1.48
CA ILE A 143 23.54 -5.83 0.85
C ILE A 143 22.04 -5.92 0.57
N PHE A 144 21.25 -5.00 1.09
CA PHE A 144 19.80 -5.00 0.87
C PHE A 144 19.27 -3.60 0.58
N GLY A 145 18.45 -3.51 -0.46
CA GLY A 145 17.68 -2.31 -0.81
C GLY A 145 16.45 -2.16 0.08
N ASP A 146 16.14 -0.90 0.40
CA ASP A 146 15.00 -0.48 1.22
C ASP A 146 14.61 0.95 0.81
N ASN A 147 13.79 1.05 -0.23
CA ASN A 147 13.54 2.31 -0.93
C ASN A 147 12.33 3.09 -0.41
N TYR A 148 11.54 2.55 0.52
CA TYR A 148 10.36 3.23 1.03
C TYR A 148 10.72 4.49 1.85
N ALA A 149 10.10 5.65 1.77
CA ALA A 149 9.09 6.07 0.81
C ALA A 149 9.76 6.50 -0.50
N ASN A 150 10.81 7.32 -0.40
CA ASN A 150 11.56 7.93 -1.49
C ASN A 150 13.07 7.86 -1.19
N ARG A 151 13.54 6.66 -0.85
CA ARG A 151 14.94 6.38 -0.56
C ARG A 151 15.72 5.84 -1.78
N ALA A 152 15.08 5.54 -2.90
CA ALA A 152 15.76 5.07 -4.12
C ALA A 152 16.78 6.09 -4.64
N ARG A 153 16.46 7.39 -4.56
CA ARG A 153 17.34 8.52 -4.93
C ARG A 153 18.71 8.52 -4.24
N ASN A 154 18.87 7.80 -3.13
CA ASN A 154 20.14 7.73 -2.42
C ASN A 154 21.20 6.89 -3.13
N TRP A 155 20.79 6.06 -4.10
CA TRP A 155 21.68 5.17 -4.83
C TRP A 155 21.32 4.92 -6.29
N LEU A 156 20.15 5.35 -6.75
CA LEU A 156 19.70 5.27 -8.13
C LEU A 156 19.30 6.67 -8.65
N PRO A 157 19.78 7.12 -9.82
CA PRO A 157 19.18 8.27 -10.48
C PRO A 157 17.78 7.89 -10.98
N CYS A 158 16.74 8.58 -10.53
CA CYS A 158 15.35 8.22 -10.86
C CYS A 158 14.38 9.38 -10.70
N VAL A 159 13.11 9.20 -11.10
CA VAL A 159 12.00 10.03 -10.62
C VAL A 159 11.45 9.36 -9.37
N ASP A 160 11.88 9.81 -8.19
CA ASP A 160 11.68 9.04 -6.96
C ASP A 160 10.36 9.43 -6.27
N HIS A 161 9.26 9.05 -6.93
CA HIS A 161 7.90 9.31 -6.49
C HIS A 161 6.98 8.16 -6.91
N LEU A 162 6.06 7.75 -6.02
CA LEU A 162 5.18 6.60 -6.22
C LEU A 162 4.24 6.69 -7.45
N SER A 163 4.05 7.89 -8.01
CA SER A 163 3.16 8.13 -9.15
C SER A 163 3.82 7.96 -10.52
N ASP A 164 5.15 7.84 -10.56
CA ASP A 164 5.92 7.51 -11.77
C ASP A 164 6.26 6.01 -11.70
N LYS A 165 5.67 5.21 -12.60
CA LYS A 165 5.83 3.75 -12.61
C LYS A 165 6.51 3.32 -13.91
N ALA A 166 7.58 2.55 -13.79
CA ALA A 166 8.35 2.06 -14.94
C ALA A 166 8.73 0.59 -14.76
N SER A 167 8.98 -0.09 -15.88
CA SER A 167 9.63 -1.40 -15.86
C SER A 167 11.12 -1.25 -15.47
N VAL A 168 11.74 -2.31 -14.96
CA VAL A 168 13.13 -2.25 -14.47
C VAL A 168 13.92 -3.52 -14.74
N ASP A 169 15.15 -3.32 -15.20
CA ASP A 169 16.18 -4.34 -15.31
C ASP A 169 17.32 -4.02 -14.34
N PHE A 170 17.65 -4.96 -13.45
CA PHE A 170 18.83 -4.89 -12.59
C PHE A 170 19.89 -5.87 -13.10
N ILE A 171 21.01 -5.32 -13.55
CA ILE A 171 22.19 -6.07 -14.00
C ILE A 171 23.27 -5.89 -12.93
N VAL A 172 23.46 -6.90 -12.09
CA VAL A 172 24.31 -6.79 -10.89
C VAL A 172 25.56 -7.64 -11.04
N THR A 173 26.73 -6.99 -10.98
CA THR A 173 28.04 -7.63 -10.86
C THR A 173 28.50 -7.63 -9.40
N ALA A 174 28.69 -8.81 -8.82
CA ALA A 174 29.06 -8.98 -7.41
C ALA A 174 30.04 -10.16 -7.22
N PRO A 175 30.73 -10.26 -6.07
CA PRO A 175 31.47 -11.47 -5.69
C PRO A 175 30.63 -12.75 -5.80
N GLU A 176 31.20 -13.81 -6.36
CA GLU A 176 30.47 -15.04 -6.75
C GLU A 176 29.83 -15.81 -5.59
N HIS A 177 30.26 -15.54 -4.35
CA HIS A 177 29.69 -16.15 -3.15
C HIS A 177 28.32 -15.55 -2.79
N TYR A 178 27.96 -14.39 -3.33
CA TYR A 178 26.61 -13.84 -3.20
C TYR A 178 25.63 -14.54 -4.14
N GLN A 179 24.41 -14.76 -3.66
CA GLN A 179 23.25 -14.87 -4.53
C GLN A 179 22.53 -13.51 -4.53
N VAL A 180 22.21 -13.05 -5.73
CA VAL A 180 21.49 -11.79 -5.96
C VAL A 180 20.03 -12.12 -6.17
N ILE A 181 19.13 -11.44 -5.45
CA ILE A 181 17.68 -11.44 -5.65
C ILE A 181 17.25 -10.01 -5.98
N SER A 182 16.29 -9.85 -6.89
CA SER A 182 15.70 -8.55 -7.25
C SER A 182 14.25 -8.74 -7.69
N ASN A 183 13.57 -7.69 -8.16
CA ASN A 183 12.24 -7.79 -8.73
C ASN A 183 12.22 -8.68 -10.00
N GLY A 184 11.05 -9.19 -10.37
CA GLY A 184 10.85 -9.93 -11.61
C GLY A 184 11.56 -11.28 -11.66
N ILE A 185 12.09 -11.66 -12.83
CA ILE A 185 12.73 -12.97 -13.06
C ILE A 185 14.21 -12.84 -13.38
N GLN A 186 15.01 -13.81 -12.95
CA GLN A 186 16.42 -13.88 -13.35
C GLN A 186 16.50 -14.49 -14.75
N ILE A 187 16.94 -13.70 -15.73
CA ILE A 187 17.07 -14.15 -17.12
C ILE A 187 18.51 -14.50 -17.49
N GLU A 188 19.49 -14.01 -16.72
CA GLU A 188 20.91 -14.35 -16.90
C GLU A 188 21.62 -14.54 -15.55
N LYS A 189 22.54 -15.51 -15.52
CA LYS A 189 23.63 -15.56 -14.54
C LYS A 189 24.90 -16.04 -15.24
N THR A 190 25.95 -15.23 -15.17
CA THR A 190 27.21 -15.46 -15.87
C THR A 190 28.38 -15.32 -14.90
N SER A 191 29.20 -16.37 -14.77
CA SER A 191 30.47 -16.29 -14.04
C SER A 191 31.47 -15.46 -14.83
N LEU A 192 32.13 -14.52 -14.16
CA LEU A 192 33.15 -13.64 -14.71
C LEU A 192 34.53 -13.99 -14.14
N SER A 193 35.58 -13.35 -14.66
CA SER A 193 36.92 -13.44 -14.07
C SER A 193 36.97 -12.83 -12.66
N ASN A 194 38.02 -13.16 -11.91
CA ASN A 194 38.28 -12.60 -10.56
C ASN A 194 37.19 -12.92 -9.51
N HIS A 195 36.57 -14.11 -9.57
CA HIS A 195 35.54 -14.55 -8.61
C HIS A 195 34.33 -13.60 -8.54
N LEU A 196 33.95 -13.03 -9.68
CA LEU A 196 32.74 -12.22 -9.84
C LEU A 196 31.67 -13.00 -10.60
N ALA A 197 30.41 -12.65 -10.37
CA ALA A 197 29.29 -13.11 -11.16
C ALA A 197 28.42 -11.90 -11.56
N LEU A 198 27.94 -11.92 -12.80
CA LEU A 198 26.90 -11.03 -13.28
C LEU A 198 25.55 -11.76 -13.21
N THR A 199 24.52 -11.06 -12.72
CA THR A 199 23.14 -11.52 -12.73
C THR A 199 22.26 -10.47 -13.39
N HIS A 200 21.30 -10.89 -14.19
CA HIS A 200 20.34 -10.01 -14.84
C HIS A 200 18.93 -10.39 -14.41
N TRP A 201 18.29 -9.48 -13.69
CA TRP A 201 16.89 -9.56 -13.28
C TRP A 201 16.05 -8.58 -14.09
N GLN A 202 14.90 -9.04 -14.56
CA GLN A 202 13.97 -8.25 -15.38
C GLN A 202 12.57 -8.29 -14.79
N GLU A 203 12.02 -7.10 -14.49
CA GLU A 203 10.62 -6.88 -14.15
C GLU A 203 9.94 -6.07 -15.26
N THR A 204 8.93 -6.68 -15.87
CA THR A 204 8.17 -6.09 -16.98
C THR A 204 6.91 -5.36 -16.51
N VAL A 205 6.46 -5.60 -15.28
CA VAL A 205 5.37 -4.85 -14.67
C VAL A 205 5.92 -3.48 -14.26
N ASN A 206 5.20 -2.41 -14.58
CA ASN A 206 5.63 -1.07 -14.17
C ASN A 206 5.49 -0.93 -12.65
N LEU A 207 6.59 -0.59 -11.98
CA LEU A 207 6.69 -0.42 -10.53
C LEU A 207 6.99 1.04 -10.18
N PRO A 208 6.53 1.53 -9.02
CA PRO A 208 7.12 2.73 -8.43
C PRO A 208 8.52 2.42 -7.87
N THR A 209 9.40 3.42 -7.82
CA THR A 209 10.79 3.27 -7.33
C THR A 209 10.88 2.77 -5.88
N LYS A 210 9.85 3.04 -5.05
CA LYS A 210 9.78 2.63 -3.64
C LYS A 210 9.92 1.11 -3.42
N VAL A 211 9.59 0.30 -4.43
CA VAL A 211 9.63 -1.17 -4.36
C VAL A 211 10.62 -1.82 -5.35
N MET A 212 11.46 -1.01 -6.01
CA MET A 212 12.53 -1.51 -6.89
C MET A 212 13.79 -1.79 -6.06
N VAL A 213 14.19 -3.06 -5.90
CA VAL A 213 15.26 -3.43 -4.96
C VAL A 213 16.19 -4.51 -5.48
N ILE A 214 17.36 -4.60 -4.85
CA ILE A 214 18.28 -5.73 -4.92
C ILE A 214 18.56 -6.23 -3.49
N GLY A 215 18.79 -7.54 -3.36
CA GLY A 215 19.25 -8.20 -2.15
C GLY A 215 20.41 -9.13 -2.48
N LEU A 216 21.49 -9.08 -1.69
CA LEU A 216 22.69 -9.87 -1.87
C LEU A 216 23.12 -10.45 -0.53
N ALA A 217 23.12 -11.77 -0.44
CA ALA A 217 23.64 -12.52 0.69
C ALA A 217 24.11 -13.91 0.23
N ASP A 218 24.83 -14.61 1.10
CA ASP A 218 24.91 -16.06 1.03
C ASP A 218 23.55 -16.60 1.48
N PHE A 219 22.77 -17.15 0.54
CA PHE A 219 21.41 -17.61 0.73
C PHE A 219 21.30 -19.12 0.53
N ALA A 220 20.57 -19.78 1.41
CA ALA A 220 19.89 -21.02 1.07
C ALA A 220 18.57 -20.67 0.35
N VAL A 221 18.39 -21.21 -0.86
CA VAL A 221 17.18 -20.99 -1.67
C VAL A 221 16.29 -22.22 -1.66
N GLY A 222 15.03 -22.03 -1.31
CA GLY A 222 14.00 -23.05 -1.22
C GLY A 222 12.88 -22.80 -2.23
N PHE A 223 12.29 -23.87 -2.74
CA PHE A 223 11.12 -23.83 -3.60
C PHE A 223 9.94 -24.42 -2.84
N ALA A 224 8.99 -23.57 -2.45
CA ALA A 224 7.83 -23.98 -1.65
C ALA A 224 6.73 -24.61 -2.52
N GLY A 225 6.59 -24.18 -3.77
CA GLY A 225 5.62 -24.74 -4.72
C GLY A 225 5.27 -23.80 -5.87
N MET A 226 4.33 -24.24 -6.71
CA MET A 226 3.66 -23.40 -7.71
C MET A 226 2.24 -23.09 -7.24
N VAL A 227 1.82 -21.83 -7.33
CA VAL A 227 0.43 -21.41 -7.15
C VAL A 227 0.02 -20.65 -8.40
N ASP A 228 -0.99 -21.12 -9.13
CA ASP A 228 -1.43 -20.48 -10.40
C ASP A 228 -0.27 -20.15 -11.37
N CYS A 229 0.64 -21.11 -11.57
CA CYS A 229 1.87 -20.98 -12.37
C CYS A 229 2.92 -19.99 -11.82
N ILE A 230 2.74 -19.48 -10.60
CA ILE A 230 3.68 -18.56 -9.93
C ILE A 230 4.59 -19.39 -9.01
N PRO A 231 5.92 -19.40 -9.22
CA PRO A 231 6.86 -20.03 -8.30
C PRO A 231 6.91 -19.25 -6.99
N VAL A 232 6.66 -19.96 -5.89
CA VAL A 232 6.80 -19.45 -4.52
C VAL A 232 8.15 -19.92 -3.97
N GLN A 233 9.01 -18.96 -3.63
CA GLN A 233 10.39 -19.20 -3.22
C GLN A 233 10.64 -18.67 -1.80
N SER A 234 11.64 -19.24 -1.15
CA SER A 234 12.19 -18.77 0.12
C SER A 234 13.68 -18.56 -0.03
N TRP A 235 14.18 -17.39 0.34
CA TRP A 235 15.59 -17.02 0.29
C TRP A 235 16.01 -16.65 1.70
N VAL A 236 16.76 -17.54 2.36
CA VAL A 236 17.05 -17.40 3.80
C VAL A 236 18.54 -17.58 4.04
N PHE A 237 19.06 -17.04 5.13
CA PHE A 237 20.45 -17.28 5.49
C PHE A 237 20.66 -18.78 5.77
N PRO A 238 21.81 -19.38 5.40
CA PRO A 238 22.05 -20.81 5.54
C PRO A 238 21.80 -21.36 6.95
N GLN A 239 22.06 -20.56 7.98
CA GLN A 239 21.84 -20.88 9.39
C GLN A 239 20.35 -21.06 9.74
N HIS A 240 19.47 -20.42 8.96
CA HIS A 240 18.03 -20.44 9.12
C HIS A 240 17.32 -21.33 8.09
N LYS A 241 18.06 -22.09 7.28
CA LYS A 241 17.51 -22.88 6.16
C LYS A 241 16.25 -23.67 6.52
N GLU A 242 16.31 -24.53 7.52
CA GLU A 242 15.18 -25.42 7.87
C GLU A 242 13.98 -24.63 8.42
N ALA A 243 14.24 -23.74 9.38
CA ALA A 243 13.20 -22.92 10.01
C ALA A 243 12.55 -21.94 9.02
N GLY A 244 13.35 -21.27 8.20
CA GLY A 244 12.90 -20.28 7.23
C GLY A 244 12.11 -20.89 6.08
N PHE A 245 12.55 -22.03 5.54
CA PHE A 245 11.76 -22.73 4.52
C PHE A 245 10.41 -23.21 5.08
N TYR A 246 10.38 -23.63 6.35
CA TYR A 246 9.14 -24.03 7.01
C TYR A 246 8.19 -22.85 7.25
N ASP A 247 8.71 -21.73 7.77
CA ASP A 247 7.90 -20.55 8.11
C ASP A 247 7.36 -19.85 6.85
N TYR A 248 8.19 -19.66 5.82
CA TYR A 248 7.79 -18.98 4.58
C TYR A 248 6.97 -19.85 3.61
N ALA A 249 6.95 -21.17 3.78
CA ALA A 249 6.08 -22.04 2.96
C ALA A 249 4.58 -21.72 3.12
N GLN A 250 4.19 -21.02 4.20
CA GLN A 250 2.83 -20.51 4.40
C GLN A 250 2.33 -19.60 3.27
N ALA A 251 3.25 -18.95 2.53
CA ALA A 251 2.90 -18.16 1.35
C ALA A 251 2.10 -18.97 0.30
N THR A 252 2.28 -20.30 0.24
CA THR A 252 1.52 -21.18 -0.66
C THR A 252 0.05 -21.35 -0.30
N GLU A 253 -0.35 -21.02 0.94
CA GLU A 253 -1.74 -21.01 1.39
C GLU A 253 -2.37 -19.60 1.29
N ILE A 254 -1.56 -18.56 1.49
CA ILE A 254 -1.97 -17.16 1.44
C ILE A 254 -2.20 -16.69 0.01
N LEU A 255 -1.23 -16.93 -0.88
CA LEU A 255 -1.28 -16.47 -2.26
C LEU A 255 -2.57 -16.89 -3.02
N PRO A 256 -3.05 -18.16 -2.96
CA PRO A 256 -4.29 -18.53 -3.65
C PRO A 256 -5.54 -17.84 -3.07
N PHE A 257 -5.57 -17.51 -1.77
CA PHE A 257 -6.69 -16.77 -1.17
C PHE A 257 -6.83 -15.39 -1.80
N PHE A 258 -5.72 -14.65 -1.97
CA PHE A 258 -5.78 -13.33 -2.61
C PHE A 258 -6.05 -13.40 -4.12
N ILE A 259 -5.49 -14.39 -4.83
CA ILE A 259 -5.82 -14.61 -6.25
C ILE A 259 -7.33 -14.82 -6.44
N GLN A 260 -7.93 -15.66 -5.59
CA GLN A 260 -9.37 -15.98 -5.67
C GLN A 260 -10.26 -14.77 -5.37
N ASN A 261 -9.90 -13.96 -4.38
CA ASN A 261 -10.78 -12.91 -3.88
C ASN A 261 -10.55 -11.54 -4.53
N VAL A 262 -9.31 -11.20 -4.90
CA VAL A 262 -8.92 -9.89 -5.46
C VAL A 262 -8.79 -9.95 -6.99
N GLY A 263 -8.04 -10.91 -7.51
CA GLY A 263 -7.78 -11.05 -8.95
C GLY A 263 -6.40 -11.62 -9.26
N PRO A 264 -6.05 -11.79 -10.55
CA PRO A 264 -4.80 -12.41 -10.96
C PRO A 264 -3.57 -11.71 -10.37
N TYR A 265 -2.56 -12.48 -9.98
CA TYR A 265 -1.29 -11.94 -9.49
C TYR A 265 -0.53 -11.26 -10.63
N ALA A 266 0.01 -10.06 -10.40
CA ALA A 266 0.65 -9.27 -11.46
C ALA A 266 2.04 -9.78 -11.85
N PHE A 267 2.76 -10.43 -10.93
CA PHE A 267 4.18 -10.74 -11.09
C PHE A 267 4.44 -12.20 -11.48
N LYS A 268 5.65 -12.47 -11.99
CA LYS A 268 6.04 -13.80 -12.46
C LYS A 268 6.64 -14.71 -11.38
N LYS A 269 6.88 -14.21 -10.17
CA LYS A 269 7.32 -14.98 -9.00
C LYS A 269 6.84 -14.33 -7.71
N LEU A 270 6.83 -15.11 -6.63
CA LEU A 270 6.78 -14.60 -5.26
C LEU A 270 7.96 -15.14 -4.48
N ALA A 271 8.97 -14.31 -4.21
CA ALA A 271 10.10 -14.66 -3.36
C ALA A 271 9.93 -14.05 -1.96
N ASN A 272 10.00 -14.88 -0.93
CA ASN A 272 10.01 -14.49 0.48
C ASN A 272 11.46 -14.52 0.98
N VAL A 273 12.02 -13.36 1.31
CA VAL A 273 13.46 -13.18 1.52
C VAL A 273 13.74 -12.75 2.95
N GLU A 274 14.61 -13.46 3.65
CA GLU A 274 15.19 -12.99 4.91
C GLU A 274 16.18 -11.86 4.65
N ALA A 275 16.01 -10.72 5.33
CA ALA A 275 16.75 -9.50 5.11
C ALA A 275 17.07 -8.75 6.42
N ILE A 276 18.02 -7.82 6.33
CA ILE A 276 18.41 -6.91 7.40
C ILE A 276 17.53 -5.64 7.46
N THR A 277 16.29 -5.71 6.95
CA THR A 277 15.38 -4.57 6.95
C THR A 277 15.13 -4.06 8.36
N ILE A 278 14.97 -2.75 8.50
CA ILE A 278 14.65 -2.10 9.78
C ILE A 278 13.16 -2.23 10.16
N PHE A 279 12.31 -2.64 9.21
CA PHE A 279 10.89 -2.90 9.40
C PHE A 279 10.62 -4.37 9.75
N GLY A 280 9.36 -4.72 10.05
CA GLY A 280 8.94 -6.12 10.20
C GLY A 280 9.04 -6.90 8.87
N GLY A 281 8.48 -6.30 7.83
CA GLY A 281 8.60 -6.70 6.43
C GLY A 281 8.64 -5.45 5.54
N MET A 282 9.04 -5.64 4.29
CA MET A 282 9.06 -4.64 3.24
C MET A 282 8.57 -5.30 1.96
N GLU A 283 7.46 -4.80 1.43
CA GLU A 283 6.60 -5.43 0.44
C GLU A 283 7.16 -5.53 -0.98
N ASN A 284 8.46 -5.29 -1.17
CA ASN A 284 9.11 -5.19 -2.47
C ASN A 284 8.54 -6.16 -3.53
N ALA A 285 8.00 -5.61 -4.61
CA ALA A 285 7.27 -6.35 -5.63
C ALA A 285 7.99 -7.61 -6.11
N SER A 286 7.31 -8.76 -6.03
CA SER A 286 7.80 -10.12 -6.33
C SER A 286 8.96 -10.65 -5.45
N ALA A 287 9.52 -9.85 -4.55
CA ALA A 287 10.70 -10.17 -3.75
C ALA A 287 10.63 -9.53 -2.36
N ILE A 288 9.65 -9.95 -1.57
CA ILE A 288 9.35 -9.40 -0.24
C ILE A 288 10.52 -9.64 0.72
N PHE A 289 10.97 -8.59 1.40
CA PHE A 289 12.09 -8.62 2.35
C PHE A 289 11.56 -8.58 3.78
N TYR A 290 11.78 -9.65 4.54
CA TYR A 290 11.36 -9.78 5.94
C TYR A 290 12.54 -9.58 6.87
N SER A 291 12.29 -9.02 8.07
CA SER A 291 13.30 -8.96 9.11
C SER A 291 13.84 -10.36 9.42
N GLU A 292 15.14 -10.46 9.70
CA GLU A 292 15.80 -11.68 10.18
C GLU A 292 15.23 -12.25 11.49
N LYS A 293 14.37 -11.47 12.18
CA LYS A 293 13.59 -11.88 13.36
C LYS A 293 12.27 -12.60 13.02
N SER A 294 11.84 -12.61 11.77
CA SER A 294 10.59 -13.26 11.33
C SER A 294 10.70 -14.79 11.31
N ILE A 295 11.92 -15.33 11.23
CA ILE A 295 12.17 -16.76 11.22
C ILE A 295 12.28 -17.26 12.66
N THR A 296 11.39 -18.17 13.04
CA THR A 296 11.31 -18.74 14.39
C THR A 296 11.22 -20.27 14.38
N GLY A 297 10.95 -20.88 13.22
CA GLY A 297 10.62 -22.30 13.07
C GLY A 297 9.24 -22.65 13.65
N LYS A 298 8.41 -21.64 13.95
CA LYS A 298 7.08 -21.78 14.53
C LYS A 298 6.04 -21.21 13.59
N ARG A 299 5.49 -22.10 12.74
CA ARG A 299 4.38 -21.80 11.85
C ARG A 299 3.21 -21.12 12.59
N GLY A 300 2.61 -20.13 11.97
CA GLY A 300 1.60 -19.26 12.59
C GLY A 300 2.16 -18.02 13.29
N TYR A 301 3.44 -18.00 13.70
CA TYR A 301 4.01 -16.83 14.41
C TYR A 301 4.04 -15.57 13.53
N SER A 302 4.55 -15.68 12.31
CA SER A 302 4.62 -14.56 11.35
C SER A 302 3.56 -14.66 10.24
N GLU A 303 2.53 -15.49 10.41
CA GLU A 303 1.56 -15.73 9.33
C GLU A 303 0.78 -14.47 8.95
N GLU A 304 0.39 -13.66 9.93
CA GLU A 304 -0.20 -12.34 9.70
C GLU A 304 0.72 -11.44 8.89
N LEU A 305 1.98 -11.33 9.31
CA LEU A 305 2.96 -10.49 8.64
C LEU A 305 3.14 -10.97 7.19
N ILE A 306 3.30 -12.27 6.96
CA ILE A 306 3.41 -12.83 5.62
C ILE A 306 2.14 -12.54 4.80
N ALA A 307 0.94 -12.62 5.39
CA ALA A 307 -0.31 -12.27 4.72
C ALA A 307 -0.40 -10.79 4.37
N HIS A 308 0.03 -9.90 5.27
CA HIS A 308 0.11 -8.46 5.06
C HIS A 308 1.06 -8.13 3.91
N GLU A 309 2.28 -8.64 3.94
CA GLU A 309 3.26 -8.37 2.88
C GLU A 309 2.86 -8.96 1.51
N ILE A 310 2.20 -10.12 1.48
CA ILE A 310 1.70 -10.69 0.22
C ILE A 310 0.51 -9.88 -0.31
N ALA A 311 -0.33 -9.31 0.55
CA ALA A 311 -1.45 -8.46 0.12
C ALA A 311 -0.96 -7.20 -0.60
N HIS A 312 0.20 -6.67 -0.20
CA HIS A 312 0.79 -5.50 -0.85
C HIS A 312 1.13 -5.71 -2.34
N GLN A 313 1.33 -6.96 -2.75
CA GLN A 313 1.56 -7.31 -4.16
C GLN A 313 0.38 -6.88 -5.06
N TRP A 314 -0.83 -6.78 -4.50
CA TRP A 314 -1.99 -6.18 -5.17
C TRP A 314 -2.12 -4.69 -4.87
N PHE A 315 -1.92 -4.29 -3.61
CA PHE A 315 -2.20 -2.94 -3.10
C PHE A 315 -0.92 -2.26 -2.59
N GLY A 316 -0.47 -1.21 -3.28
CA GLY A 316 0.84 -0.58 -3.05
C GLY A 316 1.80 -0.85 -4.21
N ASP A 317 1.89 -2.11 -4.65
CA ASP A 317 2.76 -2.51 -5.78
C ASP A 317 2.06 -2.42 -7.13
N ALA A 318 1.07 -3.27 -7.36
CA ALA A 318 0.38 -3.36 -8.64
C ALA A 318 -0.59 -2.18 -8.82
N ALA A 319 -1.53 -2.01 -7.87
CA ALA A 319 -2.35 -0.81 -7.74
C ALA A 319 -1.72 0.11 -6.68
N THR A 320 -0.91 1.06 -7.13
CA THR A 320 -0.19 1.99 -6.26
C THR A 320 -1.08 3.18 -5.92
N GLU A 321 -0.78 3.86 -4.83
CA GLU A 321 -1.44 5.08 -4.43
C GLU A 321 -1.11 6.22 -5.42
N ALA A 322 -1.96 7.24 -5.51
CA ALA A 322 -1.71 8.38 -6.42
C ALA A 322 -0.72 9.40 -5.87
N ASP A 323 -0.64 9.51 -4.55
CA ASP A 323 0.27 10.40 -3.82
C ASP A 323 0.38 9.92 -2.36
N TRP A 324 1.35 10.42 -1.60
CA TRP A 324 1.64 10.02 -0.22
C TRP A 324 0.46 10.15 0.75
N PRO A 325 -0.40 11.18 0.70
CA PRO A 325 -1.59 11.25 1.56
C PRO A 325 -2.57 10.07 1.38
N HIS A 326 -2.41 9.30 0.30
CA HIS A 326 -3.23 8.13 0.02
C HIS A 326 -2.60 6.79 0.45
N VAL A 327 -1.47 6.80 1.19
CA VAL A 327 -0.73 5.58 1.60
C VAL A 327 -1.56 4.53 2.34
N TRP A 328 -2.65 4.93 3.00
CA TRP A 328 -3.60 4.00 3.61
C TRP A 328 -4.22 3.02 2.59
N LEU A 329 -4.22 3.34 1.29
CA LEU A 329 -4.65 2.43 0.23
C LEU A 329 -3.70 1.24 0.06
N SER A 330 -2.45 1.35 0.49
CA SER A 330 -1.50 0.25 0.62
C SER A 330 -1.65 -0.40 1.99
N GLU A 331 -1.35 0.35 3.06
CA GLU A 331 -1.27 -0.21 4.41
C GLU A 331 -2.62 -0.72 4.93
N GLY A 332 -3.68 0.06 4.80
CA GLY A 332 -5.00 -0.31 5.28
C GLY A 332 -5.59 -1.49 4.51
N PHE A 333 -5.30 -1.59 3.21
CA PHE A 333 -5.65 -2.77 2.42
C PHE A 333 -4.87 -3.99 2.87
N ALA A 334 -3.54 -3.89 3.02
CA ALA A 334 -2.73 -5.02 3.47
C ALA A 334 -3.17 -5.52 4.86
N THR A 335 -3.45 -4.60 5.79
CA THR A 335 -3.97 -4.91 7.12
C THR A 335 -5.33 -5.62 7.06
N GLU A 336 -6.31 -5.08 6.30
CA GLU A 336 -7.62 -5.73 6.18
C GLU A 336 -7.54 -7.07 5.44
N MET A 337 -6.75 -7.16 4.37
CA MET A 337 -6.59 -8.41 3.62
C MET A 337 -5.95 -9.50 4.50
N ALA A 338 -4.98 -9.15 5.34
CA ALA A 338 -4.44 -10.06 6.36
C ALA A 338 -5.53 -10.47 7.36
N ASN A 339 -6.32 -9.52 7.87
CA ASN A 339 -7.45 -9.81 8.76
C ASN A 339 -8.47 -10.77 8.12
N LEU A 340 -8.81 -10.59 6.85
CA LEU A 340 -9.73 -11.45 6.09
C LEU A 340 -9.15 -12.84 5.80
N TYR A 341 -7.85 -12.94 5.54
CA TYR A 341 -7.18 -14.25 5.42
C TYR A 341 -7.21 -15.00 6.76
N MET A 342 -6.95 -14.29 7.87
CA MET A 342 -7.01 -14.87 9.20
C MET A 342 -8.45 -15.27 9.59
N GLU A 343 -9.47 -14.50 9.18
CA GLU A 343 -10.88 -14.90 9.28
C GLU A 343 -11.15 -16.18 8.49
N HIS A 344 -10.66 -16.26 7.25
CA HIS A 344 -10.85 -17.41 6.38
C HIS A 344 -10.26 -18.69 7.00
N LYS A 345 -9.06 -18.60 7.58
CA LYS A 345 -8.34 -19.75 8.12
C LYS A 345 -8.77 -20.13 9.54
N TYR A 346 -9.02 -19.14 10.40
CA TYR A 346 -9.22 -19.34 11.84
C TYR A 346 -10.62 -18.96 12.35
N GLY A 347 -11.48 -18.42 11.48
CA GLY A 347 -12.87 -18.10 11.77
C GLY A 347 -13.10 -16.69 12.35
N ALA A 348 -14.38 -16.35 12.53
CA ALA A 348 -14.83 -15.02 12.91
C ALA A 348 -14.31 -14.53 14.27
N ASP A 349 -14.07 -15.43 15.23
CA ASP A 349 -13.52 -15.06 16.55
C ASP A 349 -12.09 -14.52 16.43
N SER A 350 -11.30 -15.05 15.47
CA SER A 350 -9.96 -14.53 15.17
C SER A 350 -10.05 -13.10 14.62
N LEU A 351 -10.98 -12.84 13.70
CA LEU A 351 -11.23 -11.50 13.19
C LEU A 351 -11.68 -10.54 14.30
N ALA A 352 -12.66 -10.94 15.11
CA ALA A 352 -13.18 -10.08 16.18
C ALA A 352 -12.07 -9.68 17.17
N LYS A 353 -11.19 -10.60 17.54
CA LYS A 353 -10.04 -10.31 18.40
C LYS A 353 -9.06 -9.32 17.75
N ARG A 354 -8.75 -9.51 16.47
CA ARG A 354 -7.88 -8.60 15.69
C ARG A 354 -8.45 -7.20 15.62
N MET A 355 -9.70 -7.08 15.20
CA MET A 355 -10.37 -5.79 15.11
C MET A 355 -10.43 -5.08 16.48
N GLN A 356 -10.59 -5.82 17.60
CA GLN A 356 -10.49 -5.25 18.94
C GLN A 356 -9.11 -4.68 19.25
N THR A 357 -8.04 -5.42 18.95
CA THR A 357 -6.66 -4.94 19.10
C THR A 357 -6.41 -3.71 18.22
N ASP A 358 -6.81 -3.75 16.95
CA ASP A 358 -6.68 -2.63 16.02
C ASP A 358 -7.45 -1.39 16.52
N ARG A 359 -8.63 -1.59 17.12
CA ARG A 359 -9.44 -0.50 17.71
C ARG A 359 -8.69 0.17 18.84
N ASP A 360 -8.09 -0.60 19.75
CA ASP A 360 -7.35 -0.07 20.88
C ASP A 360 -6.13 0.76 20.42
N GLU A 361 -5.39 0.27 19.42
CA GLU A 361 -4.25 0.97 18.83
C GLU A 361 -4.66 2.30 18.17
N VAL A 362 -5.78 2.32 17.44
CA VAL A 362 -6.32 3.55 16.85
C VAL A 362 -6.73 4.55 17.92
N ILE A 363 -7.38 4.08 18.99
CA ILE A 363 -7.82 4.95 20.09
C ILE A 363 -6.60 5.55 20.80
N ASP A 364 -5.59 4.76 21.10
CA ASP A 364 -4.37 5.23 21.75
C ASP A 364 -3.61 6.23 20.87
N PHE A 365 -3.42 5.92 19.58
CA PHE A 365 -2.82 6.86 18.64
C PHE A 365 -3.58 8.18 18.55
N SER A 366 -4.92 8.15 18.55
CA SER A 366 -5.73 9.36 18.44
C SER A 366 -5.58 10.32 19.63
N LYS A 367 -5.14 9.83 20.80
CA LYS A 367 -4.84 10.64 21.98
C LYS A 367 -3.52 11.40 21.82
N ASP A 368 -2.57 10.80 21.10
CA ASP A 368 -1.24 11.37 20.85
C ASP A 368 -1.22 12.26 19.60
N ARG A 369 -1.84 11.81 18.50
CA ARG A 369 -1.87 12.50 17.21
C ARG A 369 -3.27 12.54 16.59
N PHE A 370 -3.93 13.68 16.72
CA PHE A 370 -5.30 13.90 16.25
C PHE A 370 -5.34 14.36 14.77
N THR A 371 -5.07 13.44 13.84
CA THR A 371 -5.00 13.69 12.39
C THR A 371 -6.00 12.81 11.60
N PRO A 372 -6.38 13.18 10.36
CA PRO A 372 -7.16 12.29 9.49
C PRO A 372 -6.30 11.17 8.91
N ILE A 373 -6.91 10.16 8.27
CA ILE A 373 -6.17 9.11 7.54
C ILE A 373 -5.54 9.69 6.29
N VAL A 374 -6.33 10.42 5.49
CA VAL A 374 -5.82 11.15 4.33
C VAL A 374 -5.21 12.45 4.82
N ASP A 375 -3.96 12.37 5.27
CA ASP A 375 -3.21 13.47 5.86
C ASP A 375 -2.40 14.22 4.78
N THR A 376 -2.88 15.40 4.38
CA THR A 376 -2.18 16.29 3.45
C THR A 376 -1.26 17.30 4.15
N SER A 377 -1.17 17.24 5.48
CA SER A 377 -0.35 18.17 6.27
C SER A 377 1.12 17.77 6.30
N GLU A 378 1.41 16.48 6.20
CA GLU A 378 2.77 15.96 6.04
C GLU A 378 3.27 16.14 4.61
N LYS A 379 4.47 16.69 4.45
CA LYS A 379 5.04 17.08 3.14
C LYS A 379 6.53 16.77 3.00
N LYS A 380 7.17 16.30 4.07
CA LYS A 380 8.63 16.16 4.15
C LYS A 380 9.05 14.79 4.61
N ASP A 381 8.45 14.29 5.68
CA ASP A 381 8.77 12.99 6.24
C ASP A 381 7.61 12.03 6.00
N PHE A 382 7.63 11.35 4.87
CA PHE A 382 6.56 10.41 4.51
C PHE A 382 6.52 9.17 5.41
N LEU A 383 7.55 8.92 6.24
CA LEU A 383 7.50 7.87 7.27
C LEU A 383 6.48 8.23 8.36
N GLU A 384 6.23 9.51 8.62
CA GLU A 384 5.21 9.96 9.57
C GLU A 384 3.79 9.62 9.13
N LEU A 385 3.58 9.22 7.87
CA LEU A 385 2.30 8.72 7.36
C LEU A 385 2.11 7.23 7.64
N LEU A 386 3.17 6.49 8.00
CA LEU A 386 3.10 5.09 8.44
C LEU A 386 2.77 5.03 9.94
N ASN A 387 1.48 4.98 10.27
CA ASN A 387 1.02 5.04 11.65
C ASN A 387 -0.36 4.37 11.81
N ALA A 388 -0.92 4.36 13.02
CA ALA A 388 -2.16 3.65 13.27
C ALA A 388 -3.38 4.14 12.45
N ASN A 389 -3.34 5.36 11.89
CA ASN A 389 -4.34 5.79 10.93
C ASN A 389 -4.21 5.08 9.57
N SER A 390 -3.00 4.93 9.02
CA SER A 390 -2.81 4.31 7.70
C SER A 390 -3.02 2.80 7.73
N TYR A 391 -2.60 2.13 8.81
CA TYR A 391 -2.70 0.68 9.03
C TYR A 391 -4.06 0.30 9.63
N GLN A 392 -4.18 0.32 10.96
CA GLN A 392 -5.30 -0.23 11.73
C GLN A 392 -6.60 0.52 11.43
N LYS A 393 -6.58 1.85 11.41
CA LYS A 393 -7.80 2.63 11.09
C LYS A 393 -8.19 2.44 9.62
N GLY A 394 -7.23 2.41 8.70
CA GLY A 394 -7.45 2.08 7.30
C GLY A 394 -8.13 0.72 7.11
N GLY A 395 -7.64 -0.31 7.81
CA GLY A 395 -8.26 -1.63 7.86
C GLY A 395 -9.68 -1.60 8.43
N TRP A 396 -9.89 -0.89 9.54
CA TRP A 396 -11.22 -0.65 10.11
C TRP A 396 -12.19 0.03 9.13
N VAL A 397 -11.74 0.98 8.31
CA VAL A 397 -12.58 1.61 7.29
C VAL A 397 -13.03 0.58 6.25
N LEU A 398 -12.14 -0.30 5.81
CA LEU A 398 -12.48 -1.36 4.85
C LEU A 398 -13.41 -2.41 5.46
N HIS A 399 -13.17 -2.84 6.70
CA HIS A 399 -14.08 -3.75 7.42
C HIS A 399 -15.47 -3.12 7.58
N MET A 400 -15.57 -1.87 8.04
CA MET A 400 -16.85 -1.17 8.16
C MET A 400 -17.55 -1.00 6.80
N LEU A 401 -16.79 -0.76 5.73
CA LEU A 401 -17.32 -0.68 4.37
C LEU A 401 -17.87 -2.04 3.93
N ARG A 402 -17.15 -3.14 4.17
CA ARG A 402 -17.62 -4.51 3.94
C ARG A 402 -18.93 -4.78 4.68
N ARG A 403 -19.04 -4.38 5.95
CA ARG A 403 -20.28 -4.55 6.74
C ARG A 403 -21.44 -3.69 6.25
N LYS A 404 -21.15 -2.50 5.72
CA LYS A 404 -22.15 -1.60 5.13
C LYS A 404 -22.70 -2.14 3.80
N LEU A 405 -21.83 -2.68 2.95
CA LEU A 405 -22.18 -3.16 1.60
C LEU A 405 -22.66 -4.62 1.59
N GLY A 406 -22.17 -5.44 2.52
CA GLY A 406 -22.22 -6.89 2.44
C GLY A 406 -21.10 -7.47 1.57
N ASP A 407 -20.72 -8.72 1.87
CA ASP A 407 -19.52 -9.37 1.33
C ASP A 407 -19.50 -9.42 -0.21
N ALA A 408 -20.62 -9.75 -0.84
CA ALA A 408 -20.69 -9.88 -2.29
C ALA A 408 -20.39 -8.57 -3.03
N LEU A 409 -20.95 -7.45 -2.55
CA LEU A 409 -20.72 -6.13 -3.15
C LEU A 409 -19.33 -5.59 -2.81
N PHE A 410 -18.83 -5.87 -1.60
CA PHE A 410 -17.47 -5.53 -1.21
C PHE A 410 -16.45 -6.19 -2.13
N TRP A 411 -16.46 -7.51 -2.24
CA TRP A 411 -15.51 -8.24 -3.09
C TRP A 411 -15.63 -7.88 -4.57
N LYS A 412 -16.86 -7.68 -5.08
CA LYS A 412 -17.05 -7.16 -6.44
C LYS A 412 -16.36 -5.80 -6.63
N GLY A 413 -16.48 -4.90 -5.65
CA GLY A 413 -15.83 -3.60 -5.67
C GLY A 413 -14.30 -3.71 -5.60
N ILE A 414 -13.76 -4.57 -4.74
CA ILE A 414 -12.30 -4.83 -4.65
C ILE A 414 -11.75 -5.37 -5.97
N GLN A 415 -12.43 -6.36 -6.57
CA GLN A 415 -12.04 -6.93 -7.86
C GLN A 415 -12.08 -5.88 -8.98
N GLN A 416 -13.12 -5.05 -9.02
CA GLN A 416 -13.24 -3.97 -9.98
C GLN A 416 -12.16 -2.90 -9.78
N TYR A 417 -11.82 -2.57 -8.53
CA TYR A 417 -10.78 -1.60 -8.19
C TYR A 417 -9.43 -2.11 -8.66
N TYR A 418 -9.06 -3.34 -8.29
CA TYR A 418 -7.81 -3.95 -8.73
C TYR A 418 -7.75 -4.06 -10.26
N ALA A 419 -8.79 -4.56 -10.93
CA ALA A 419 -8.81 -4.67 -12.38
C ALA A 419 -8.65 -3.30 -13.10
N THR A 420 -9.15 -2.22 -12.49
CA THR A 420 -9.04 -0.87 -13.06
C THR A 420 -7.63 -0.28 -12.91
N TYR A 421 -7.01 -0.53 -11.75
CA TYR A 421 -5.79 0.14 -11.29
C TYR A 421 -4.53 -0.75 -11.26
N ASN A 422 -4.62 -2.03 -11.62
CA ASN A 422 -3.45 -2.87 -11.83
C ASN A 422 -2.51 -2.22 -12.88
N GLY A 423 -1.26 -1.95 -12.48
CA GLY A 423 -0.26 -1.23 -13.28
C GLY A 423 -0.44 0.28 -13.29
N LYS A 424 -1.31 0.85 -12.44
CA LYS A 424 -1.63 2.29 -12.39
C LYS A 424 -1.64 2.79 -10.94
N ASN A 425 -1.99 4.07 -10.81
CA ASN A 425 -2.15 4.75 -9.54
C ASN A 425 -3.61 5.11 -9.25
N ALA A 426 -4.01 5.06 -7.99
CA ALA A 426 -5.36 5.39 -7.53
C ALA A 426 -5.36 6.32 -6.32
N SER A 427 -6.32 7.26 -6.30
CA SER A 427 -6.61 8.07 -5.12
C SER A 427 -7.71 7.45 -4.24
N THR A 428 -7.86 7.97 -3.03
CA THR A 428 -9.00 7.61 -2.16
C THR A 428 -10.36 7.83 -2.84
N ASP A 429 -10.48 8.89 -3.65
CA ASP A 429 -11.72 9.21 -4.36
C ASP A 429 -12.00 8.22 -5.51
N ASP A 430 -10.96 7.68 -6.12
CA ASP A 430 -11.08 6.64 -7.14
C ASP A 430 -11.62 5.34 -6.55
N LEU A 431 -11.11 4.92 -5.39
CA LEU A 431 -11.66 3.78 -4.65
C LEU A 431 -13.13 4.02 -4.33
N ARG A 432 -13.47 5.21 -3.80
CA ARG A 432 -14.87 5.57 -3.51
C ARG A 432 -15.75 5.39 -4.73
N LYS A 433 -15.38 5.98 -5.88
CA LYS A 433 -16.13 5.89 -7.14
C LYS A 433 -16.32 4.44 -7.59
N VAL A 434 -15.30 3.60 -7.47
CA VAL A 434 -15.41 2.17 -7.82
C VAL A 434 -16.39 1.45 -6.90
N MET A 435 -16.32 1.68 -5.60
CA MET A 435 -17.22 1.05 -4.62
C MET A 435 -18.66 1.54 -4.79
N GLU A 436 -18.88 2.81 -5.14
CA GLU A 436 -20.20 3.36 -5.49
C GLU A 436 -20.74 2.73 -6.77
N ALA A 437 -19.91 2.58 -7.81
CA ALA A 437 -20.31 1.92 -9.05
C ALA A 437 -20.65 0.44 -8.84
N ALA A 438 -19.91 -0.25 -7.99
CA ALA A 438 -20.13 -1.66 -7.70
C ALA A 438 -21.42 -1.90 -6.90
N SER A 439 -21.74 -1.00 -5.96
CA SER A 439 -22.83 -1.15 -4.98
C SER A 439 -24.12 -0.38 -5.33
N GLY A 440 -24.04 0.67 -6.12
CA GLY A 440 -25.14 1.61 -6.37
C GLY A 440 -25.46 2.54 -5.19
N MET A 441 -24.63 2.56 -4.14
CA MET A 441 -24.82 3.43 -2.96
C MET A 441 -23.98 4.71 -3.09
N ASP A 442 -24.47 5.82 -2.55
CA ASP A 442 -23.62 7.01 -2.30
C ASP A 442 -22.77 6.77 -1.06
N LEU A 443 -21.44 6.81 -1.21
CA LEU A 443 -20.47 6.54 -0.16
C LEU A 443 -19.70 7.80 0.25
N LYS A 444 -20.08 8.98 -0.24
CA LYS A 444 -19.38 10.24 0.03
C LYS A 444 -19.32 10.56 1.51
N GLU A 445 -20.43 10.47 2.24
CA GLU A 445 -20.46 10.72 3.70
C GLU A 445 -19.55 9.73 4.44
N PHE A 446 -19.63 8.45 4.09
CA PHE A 446 -18.82 7.38 4.69
C PHE A 446 -17.33 7.66 4.53
N PHE A 447 -16.85 7.90 3.31
CA PHE A 447 -15.44 8.19 3.07
C PHE A 447 -15.02 9.50 3.75
N THR A 448 -15.86 10.54 3.70
CA THR A 448 -15.56 11.85 4.32
C THR A 448 -15.35 11.72 5.83
N GLN A 449 -16.26 11.08 6.55
CA GLN A 449 -16.18 11.00 8.00
C GLN A 449 -15.06 10.08 8.48
N TRP A 450 -14.77 8.99 7.77
CA TRP A 450 -13.82 7.99 8.25
C TRP A 450 -12.38 8.25 7.81
N LEU A 451 -12.17 8.87 6.64
CA LEU A 451 -10.84 9.06 6.07
C LEU A 451 -10.35 10.51 6.17
N TYR A 452 -11.24 11.49 6.04
CA TYR A 452 -10.88 12.91 5.99
C TYR A 452 -11.16 13.68 7.29
N THR A 453 -11.89 13.07 8.23
CA THR A 453 -12.16 13.67 9.55
C THR A 453 -11.28 13.01 10.61
N PRO A 454 -10.53 13.78 11.41
CA PRO A 454 -9.74 13.23 12.51
C PRO A 454 -10.59 12.53 13.58
N GLY A 455 -9.99 11.53 14.22
CA GLY A 455 -10.59 10.80 15.34
C GLY A 455 -11.67 9.78 14.95
N GLN A 456 -12.43 9.36 15.95
CA GLN A 456 -13.46 8.31 15.89
C GLN A 456 -14.64 8.70 16.79
N PRO A 457 -15.82 8.06 16.67
CA PRO A 457 -16.91 8.27 17.60
C PRO A 457 -16.48 7.98 19.05
N VAL A 458 -16.76 8.92 19.97
CA VAL A 458 -16.56 8.74 21.42
C VAL A 458 -17.95 8.69 22.07
N LEU A 459 -18.34 7.52 22.60
CA LEU A 459 -19.71 7.22 23.00
C LEU A 459 -19.85 7.07 24.53
N ASP A 460 -20.76 7.83 25.14
CA ASP A 460 -21.35 7.49 26.45
C ASP A 460 -22.68 6.78 26.22
N ILE A 461 -22.73 5.50 26.59
CA ILE A 461 -23.89 4.64 26.41
C ILE A 461 -24.46 4.31 27.78
N ALA A 462 -25.59 4.93 28.09
CA ALA A 462 -26.32 4.70 29.32
C ALA A 462 -27.57 3.86 29.04
N TRP A 463 -27.89 2.91 29.91
CA TRP A 463 -29.15 2.16 29.81
C TRP A 463 -29.87 2.05 31.16
N HIS A 464 -31.19 1.99 31.14
CA HIS A 464 -32.05 1.85 32.31
C HIS A 464 -33.19 0.88 32.03
N TYR A 465 -33.48 -0.04 32.95
CA TYR A 465 -34.59 -0.98 32.84
C TYR A 465 -35.81 -0.52 33.64
N ASP A 466 -36.89 -0.20 32.93
CA ASP A 466 -38.21 0.08 33.51
C ASP A 466 -38.99 -1.24 33.64
N ALA A 467 -39.03 -1.77 34.87
CA ALA A 467 -39.71 -3.03 35.16
C ALA A 467 -41.23 -2.95 34.99
N ALA A 468 -41.84 -1.77 35.13
CA ALA A 468 -43.29 -1.61 34.97
C ALA A 468 -43.71 -1.68 33.49
N LYS A 469 -42.78 -1.34 32.58
CA LYS A 469 -43.01 -1.36 31.13
C LYS A 469 -42.32 -2.51 30.42
N SER A 470 -41.53 -3.32 31.13
CA SER A 470 -40.67 -4.36 30.54
C SER A 470 -39.80 -3.78 29.41
N GLN A 471 -39.22 -2.61 29.64
CA GLN A 471 -38.48 -1.86 28.62
C GLN A 471 -37.10 -1.45 29.12
N VAL A 472 -36.12 -1.54 28.23
CA VAL A 472 -34.80 -0.94 28.40
C VAL A 472 -34.77 0.37 27.61
N LYS A 473 -34.58 1.49 28.31
CA LYS A 473 -34.22 2.77 27.69
C LYS A 473 -32.71 2.83 27.54
N ILE A 474 -32.24 3.11 26.33
CA ILE A 474 -30.82 3.22 26.00
C ILE A 474 -30.60 4.63 25.44
N THR A 475 -29.67 5.37 26.03
CA THR A 475 -29.28 6.71 25.59
C THR A 475 -27.83 6.65 25.11
N ILE A 476 -27.62 6.87 23.81
CA ILE A 476 -26.31 6.93 23.17
C ILE A 476 -25.96 8.39 22.96
N THR A 477 -24.86 8.85 23.56
CA THR A 477 -24.36 10.23 23.41
C THR A 477 -23.01 10.23 22.69
N GLN A 478 -22.94 10.90 21.54
CA GLN A 478 -21.67 11.20 20.87
C GLN A 478 -21.00 12.38 21.58
N GLN A 479 -19.82 12.21 22.15
CA GLN A 479 -19.16 13.22 22.98
C GLN A 479 -18.37 14.25 22.17
N GLN A 480 -17.84 13.86 21.02
CA GLN A 480 -17.05 14.70 20.13
C GLN A 480 -17.90 15.80 19.43
N GLN A 481 -17.23 16.81 18.85
CA GLN A 481 -17.90 17.90 18.12
C GLN A 481 -18.41 17.47 16.74
N ASN A 482 -17.55 16.84 15.94
CA ASN A 482 -17.91 16.30 14.63
C ASN A 482 -18.72 15.00 14.81
N LEU A 483 -20.02 15.08 14.59
CA LEU A 483 -20.90 13.92 14.70
C LEU A 483 -20.64 12.99 13.52
N PHE A 484 -20.57 11.69 13.81
CA PHE A 484 -20.50 10.65 12.81
C PHE A 484 -21.90 10.09 12.55
N ASN A 485 -22.06 9.46 11.39
CA ASN A 485 -23.25 8.68 11.04
C ASN A 485 -22.85 7.21 10.88
N PHE A 486 -23.34 6.34 11.77
CA PHE A 486 -22.98 4.92 11.75
C PHE A 486 -24.12 4.02 12.22
N PRO A 487 -24.21 2.77 11.71
CA PRO A 487 -25.07 1.77 12.31
C PRO A 487 -24.45 1.23 13.60
N ILE A 488 -25.27 0.76 14.52
CA ILE A 488 -24.81 0.07 15.73
C ILE A 488 -25.75 -1.10 16.05
N GLU A 489 -25.18 -2.23 16.45
CA GLU A 489 -25.93 -3.39 16.93
C GLU A 489 -25.74 -3.50 18.45
N LEU A 490 -26.82 -3.83 19.15
CA LEU A 490 -26.83 -4.02 20.61
C LEU A 490 -27.38 -5.41 20.89
N ALA A 491 -26.77 -6.13 21.84
CA ALA A 491 -27.30 -7.39 22.36
C ALA A 491 -27.63 -7.25 23.84
N ILE A 492 -28.90 -7.49 24.18
CA ILE A 492 -29.43 -7.40 25.53
C ILE A 492 -29.79 -8.81 25.98
N LYS A 493 -28.96 -9.38 26.85
CA LYS A 493 -29.15 -10.73 27.37
C LYS A 493 -30.01 -10.68 28.62
N THR A 494 -31.13 -11.37 28.61
CA THR A 494 -31.99 -11.60 29.77
C THR A 494 -31.76 -13.01 30.31
N ALA A 495 -32.53 -13.42 31.33
CA ALA A 495 -32.46 -14.78 31.86
C ALA A 495 -32.93 -15.84 30.86
N THR A 496 -33.74 -15.44 29.88
CA THR A 496 -34.51 -16.34 29.01
C THR A 496 -34.20 -16.15 27.53
N ASP A 497 -33.70 -14.99 27.11
CA ASP A 497 -33.42 -14.71 25.71
C ASP A 497 -32.23 -13.72 25.52
N THR A 498 -31.80 -13.51 24.26
CA THR A 498 -30.88 -12.45 23.86
C THR A 498 -31.53 -11.59 22.78
N HIS A 499 -32.00 -10.41 23.17
CA HIS A 499 -32.62 -9.44 22.26
C HIS A 499 -31.54 -8.71 21.48
N ARG A 500 -31.54 -8.83 20.15
CA ARG A 500 -30.63 -8.08 19.25
C ARG A 500 -31.35 -6.91 18.62
N VAL A 501 -30.78 -5.72 18.76
CA VAL A 501 -31.34 -4.48 18.21
C VAL A 501 -30.33 -3.86 17.28
N LYS A 502 -30.69 -3.71 16.01
CA LYS A 502 -29.87 -3.06 14.99
C LYS A 502 -30.42 -1.67 14.71
N ILE A 503 -29.66 -0.64 15.05
CA ILE A 503 -29.99 0.74 14.71
C ILE A 503 -29.22 1.10 13.44
N SER A 504 -29.95 1.53 12.41
CA SER A 504 -29.37 1.78 11.09
C SER A 504 -28.54 3.06 11.01
N ALA A 505 -28.79 4.04 11.88
CA ALA A 505 -28.09 5.32 11.89
C ALA A 505 -28.13 5.98 13.28
N ILE A 506 -26.96 6.17 13.88
CA ILE A 506 -26.70 7.10 14.97
C ILE A 506 -26.02 8.32 14.35
N ASN A 507 -26.76 9.43 14.24
CA ASN A 507 -26.28 10.66 13.58
C ASN A 507 -26.57 11.95 14.39
N LYS A 508 -27.09 11.80 15.61
CA LYS A 508 -27.38 12.91 16.53
C LYS A 508 -26.40 12.92 17.69
N LYS A 509 -26.30 14.08 18.36
CA LYS A 509 -25.55 14.23 19.61
C LYS A 509 -26.04 13.27 20.69
N VAL A 510 -27.36 13.13 20.81
CA VAL A 510 -28.03 12.21 21.73
C VAL A 510 -29.10 11.44 20.97
N THR A 511 -29.11 10.11 21.13
CA THR A 511 -30.13 9.21 20.57
C THR A 511 -30.71 8.34 21.68
N ASP A 512 -32.02 8.42 21.87
CA ASP A 512 -32.77 7.56 22.79
C ASP A 512 -33.40 6.40 22.02
N ILE A 513 -33.25 5.19 22.54
CA ILE A 513 -33.79 3.94 21.98
C ILE A 513 -34.56 3.23 23.10
N LEU A 514 -35.74 2.70 22.77
CA LEU A 514 -36.55 1.88 23.68
C LEU A 514 -36.61 0.46 23.13
N VAL A 515 -36.30 -0.51 23.97
CA VAL A 515 -36.33 -1.93 23.61
C VAL A 515 -37.21 -2.67 24.60
N THR A 516 -38.27 -3.30 24.11
CA THR A 516 -39.06 -4.21 24.95
C THR A 516 -38.28 -5.49 25.15
N VAL A 517 -38.18 -5.93 26.41
CA VAL A 517 -37.49 -7.15 26.82
C VAL A 517 -38.41 -8.00 27.70
N ASP A 518 -38.14 -9.29 27.78
CA ASP A 518 -38.94 -10.26 28.53
C ASP A 518 -38.62 -10.29 30.04
N ALA A 519 -37.42 -9.86 30.43
CA ALA A 519 -37.01 -9.74 31.81
C ALA A 519 -35.93 -8.66 32.00
N LYS A 520 -35.54 -8.41 33.26
CA LYS A 520 -34.40 -7.52 33.56
C LYS A 520 -33.14 -8.00 32.81
N PRO A 521 -32.43 -7.10 32.11
CA PRO A 521 -31.16 -7.45 31.48
C PRO A 521 -30.13 -7.96 32.51
N LEU A 522 -29.49 -9.07 32.18
CA LEU A 522 -28.34 -9.62 32.89
C LEU A 522 -27.02 -9.11 32.31
N ASN A 523 -26.99 -8.88 31.00
CA ASN A 523 -25.83 -8.35 30.30
C ASN A 523 -26.26 -7.47 29.13
N PHE A 524 -25.44 -6.47 28.82
CA PHE A 524 -25.65 -5.53 27.72
C PHE A 524 -24.34 -5.39 26.94
N ILE A 525 -24.35 -5.82 25.69
CA ILE A 525 -23.18 -5.85 24.82
C ILE A 525 -23.41 -4.87 23.67
N VAL A 526 -22.52 -3.91 23.53
CA VAL A 526 -22.49 -2.98 22.40
C VAL A 526 -21.61 -3.57 21.31
N ASP A 527 -22.08 -3.51 20.07
CA ASP A 527 -21.38 -4.02 18.90
C ASP A 527 -20.89 -5.47 19.08
N PRO A 528 -21.81 -6.42 19.34
CA PRO A 528 -21.47 -7.81 19.72
C PRO A 528 -20.67 -8.57 18.66
N ASN A 529 -20.61 -8.04 17.44
CA ASN A 529 -19.92 -8.65 16.30
C ASN A 529 -18.66 -7.84 15.89
N THR A 530 -18.26 -6.83 16.67
CA THR A 530 -17.06 -6.00 16.41
C THR A 530 -17.07 -5.37 15.01
N ASN A 531 -18.17 -4.73 14.63
CA ASN A 531 -18.40 -4.12 13.32
C ASN A 531 -18.22 -2.59 13.29
N LEU A 532 -17.97 -1.94 14.43
CA LEU A 532 -17.86 -0.49 14.52
C LEU A 532 -16.55 -0.05 15.19
N LEU A 533 -15.82 0.86 14.56
CA LEU A 533 -14.74 1.59 15.23
C LEU A 533 -15.36 2.69 16.12
N TYR A 534 -15.21 2.55 17.44
CA TYR A 534 -15.61 3.59 18.41
C TYR A 534 -14.80 3.47 19.70
N GLU A 535 -14.64 4.59 20.40
CA GLU A 535 -14.26 4.62 21.81
C GLU A 535 -15.53 4.77 22.64
N GLY A 536 -15.69 4.05 23.75
CA GLY A 536 -16.88 4.28 24.57
C GLY A 536 -16.94 3.58 25.90
N LYS A 537 -17.86 4.06 26.73
CA LYS A 537 -18.20 3.49 28.04
C LYS A 537 -19.66 3.10 28.05
N VAL A 538 -19.95 1.97 28.70
CA VAL A 538 -21.30 1.43 28.86
C VAL A 538 -21.63 1.37 30.34
N ARG A 539 -22.78 1.91 30.74
CA ARG A 539 -23.21 1.95 32.16
C ARG A 539 -24.71 1.79 32.35
N GLU A 540 -25.10 1.08 33.40
CA GLU A 540 -26.48 1.07 33.91
C GLU A 540 -26.74 2.38 34.67
N GLN A 541 -27.76 3.13 34.27
CA GLN A 541 -28.31 4.25 35.04
C GLN A 541 -29.20 3.68 36.14
N LYS A 542 -28.73 3.84 37.38
CA LYS A 542 -29.45 3.45 38.59
C LYS A 542 -30.69 4.31 38.82
#